data_AF-A0A927QW46-F1
#
_entry.id   AF-A0A927QW46-F1
#
_cell.length_a   1.000
_cell.length_b   1.000
_cell.length_c   1.000
_cell.angle_alpha   90.00
_cell.angle_beta   90.00
_cell.angle_gamma   90.00
#
_symmetry.space_group_name_H-M   'P 1'
#
loop_
_entity.id
_entity.type
_entity.pdbx_description
1 polymer ?
#
loop_
_entity_poly.entity_id
_entity_poly.type
_entity_poly.pdbx_seq_one_letter_code
_entity_poly.pdbx_strand_id
1 'polypeptide(L)'
;MVDLDSLLTDLAAESESLEALVAGLPDADWARPTPAPGWTVAHQIAHLAWTDNVALLAATDIDGFAESIQHAATDPYGFIDRGAAEFLAPVPELLARWRSGRTALARALSGVPAGVKLPWYGTRMSATSMATARIMETWAHGEDVADALGHTRTPTARLRHVAYLGFRTLGHGFATHGRPFPDAPVRIELRGPDGDEWSFGPADAVNLVSGPALDFCLLVTQRRHRADLALVAVGPVADEWLDIAQIFAGPPGAGREPRTGREVGDGRASGGGHEFNGAGREPGGSREPGGGAGSEPGRPQ
;
A
#
# COMPACT_ATOMS: atom_id res chain seq x y z
N MET A 1 2.11 -4.79 -26.85
CA MET A 1 2.95 -4.20 -25.78
C MET A 1 2.52 -2.76 -25.67
N VAL A 2 2.15 -2.27 -24.49
CA VAL A 2 1.79 -0.86 -24.30
C VAL A 2 3.04 -0.03 -24.58
N ASP A 3 2.93 1.02 -25.39
CA ASP A 3 4.03 1.92 -25.68
C ASP A 3 4.35 2.80 -24.45
N LEU A 4 5.53 3.43 -24.45
CA LEU A 4 6.00 4.20 -23.30
C LEU A 4 5.17 5.46 -23.05
N ASP A 5 4.70 6.14 -24.09
CA ASP A 5 3.98 7.41 -23.95
C ASP A 5 2.62 7.19 -23.29
N SER A 6 1.93 6.09 -23.66
CA SER A 6 0.72 5.64 -22.98
C SER A 6 0.97 5.34 -21.49
N LEU A 7 2.07 4.66 -21.15
CA LEU A 7 2.44 4.38 -19.74
C LEU A 7 2.75 5.66 -18.96
N LEU A 8 3.44 6.62 -19.56
CA LEU A 8 3.75 7.90 -18.91
C LEU A 8 2.49 8.74 -18.69
N THR A 9 1.53 8.67 -19.62
CA THR A 9 0.21 9.30 -19.47
C THR A 9 -0.55 8.69 -18.29
N ASP A 10 -0.57 7.36 -18.19
CA ASP A 10 -1.21 6.66 -17.07
C ASP A 10 -0.52 6.93 -15.73
N LEU A 11 0.82 7.01 -15.71
CA LEU A 11 1.58 7.40 -14.51
C LEU A 11 1.22 8.81 -14.05
N ALA A 12 1.10 9.76 -14.98
CA ALA A 12 0.68 11.13 -14.66
C ALA A 12 -0.73 11.14 -14.05
N ALA A 13 -1.70 10.47 -14.69
CA ALA A 13 -3.07 10.39 -14.21
C ALA A 13 -3.20 9.69 -12.85
N GLU A 14 -2.41 8.64 -12.60
CA GLU A 14 -2.37 7.96 -11.30
C GLU A 14 -1.78 8.86 -10.21
N SER A 15 -0.73 9.62 -10.54
CA SER A 15 -0.10 10.58 -9.63
C SER A 15 -1.04 11.73 -9.29
N GLU A 16 -1.79 12.25 -10.26
CA GLU A 16 -2.80 13.29 -10.06
C GLU A 16 -3.97 12.78 -9.19
N SER A 17 -4.39 11.53 -9.39
CA SER A 17 -5.42 10.90 -8.55
C SER A 17 -4.99 10.84 -7.08
N LEU A 18 -3.75 10.45 -6.79
CA LEU A 18 -3.23 10.44 -5.43
C LEU A 18 -3.05 11.87 -4.88
N GLU A 19 -2.52 12.78 -5.69
CA GLU A 19 -2.36 14.17 -5.27
C GLU A 19 -3.68 14.83 -4.88
N ALA A 20 -4.77 14.56 -5.61
CA ALA A 20 -6.10 15.08 -5.27
C ALA A 20 -6.58 14.64 -3.88
N LEU A 21 -6.12 13.49 -3.37
CA LEU A 21 -6.44 13.04 -2.01
C LEU A 21 -5.68 13.82 -0.93
N VAL A 22 -4.48 14.32 -1.23
CA VAL A 22 -3.57 14.90 -0.22
C VAL A 22 -3.42 16.42 -0.30
N ALA A 23 -3.63 17.03 -1.47
CA ALA A 23 -3.31 18.44 -1.72
C ALA A 23 -4.12 19.43 -0.87
N GLY A 24 -5.32 19.04 -0.45
CA GLY A 24 -6.21 19.86 0.39
C GLY A 24 -6.25 19.44 1.87
N LEU A 25 -5.42 18.47 2.28
CA LEU A 25 -5.44 17.98 3.66
C LEU A 25 -4.86 19.02 4.62
N PRO A 26 -5.45 19.19 5.82
CA PRO A 26 -4.78 19.88 6.93
C PRO A 26 -3.46 19.20 7.29
N ASP A 27 -2.47 19.97 7.74
CA ASP A 27 -1.15 19.45 8.15
C ASP A 27 -1.23 18.31 9.18
N ALA A 28 -2.23 18.33 10.06
CA ALA A 28 -2.44 17.27 11.04
C ALA A 28 -2.76 15.90 10.40
N ASP A 29 -3.43 15.87 9.25
CA ASP A 29 -3.78 14.64 8.56
C ASP A 29 -2.56 13.99 7.86
N TRP A 30 -1.52 14.77 7.57
CA TRP A 30 -0.26 14.26 7.03
C TRP A 30 0.51 13.39 8.04
N ALA A 31 0.24 13.57 9.33
CA ALA A 31 0.81 12.77 10.42
C ALA A 31 -0.01 11.50 10.72
N ARG A 32 -1.16 11.27 10.05
CA ARG A 32 -1.97 10.08 10.29
C ARG A 32 -1.19 8.81 9.96
N PRO A 33 -1.19 7.80 10.84
CA PRO A 33 -0.56 6.52 10.56
C PRO A 33 -1.29 5.84 9.41
N THR A 34 -0.52 5.23 8.52
CA THR A 34 -1.05 4.39 7.45
C THR A 34 -1.04 2.93 7.87
N PRO A 35 -1.68 2.05 7.10
CA PRO A 35 -1.57 0.62 7.36
C PRO A 35 -0.13 0.10 7.27
N ALA A 36 0.78 0.78 6.55
CA ALA A 36 2.21 0.44 6.58
C ALA A 36 2.82 0.86 7.94
N PRO A 37 3.33 -0.09 8.76
CA PRO A 37 3.80 0.21 10.11
C PRO A 37 4.92 1.26 10.13
N GLY A 38 4.80 2.23 11.03
CA GLY A 38 5.77 3.33 11.16
C GLY A 38 5.62 4.46 10.14
N TRP A 39 4.82 4.28 9.09
CA TRP A 39 4.66 5.27 8.03
C TRP A 39 3.38 6.07 8.18
N THR A 40 3.50 7.38 8.09
CA THR A 40 2.37 8.32 7.99
C THR A 40 2.03 8.64 6.54
N VAL A 41 0.95 9.38 6.30
CA VAL A 41 0.62 9.91 4.96
C VAL A 41 1.81 10.67 4.36
N ALA A 42 2.53 11.48 5.16
CA ALA A 42 3.76 12.15 4.73
C ALA A 42 4.86 11.16 4.30
N HIS A 43 5.05 10.06 5.02
CA HIS A 43 6.03 9.04 4.65
C HIS A 43 5.68 8.38 3.31
N GLN A 44 4.40 8.14 3.02
CA GLN A 44 3.98 7.57 1.73
C GLN A 44 4.37 8.48 0.56
N ILE A 45 4.09 9.78 0.68
CA ILE A 45 4.46 10.76 -0.38
C ILE A 45 5.98 10.95 -0.46
N ALA A 46 6.68 10.95 0.68
CA ALA A 46 8.14 11.03 0.72
C ALA A 46 8.81 9.81 0.09
N HIS A 47 8.31 8.61 0.34
CA HIS A 47 8.78 7.38 -0.31
C HIS A 47 8.60 7.43 -1.83
N LEU A 48 7.45 7.88 -2.32
CA LEU A 48 7.22 8.05 -3.76
C LEU A 48 8.21 9.07 -4.36
N ALA A 49 8.38 10.22 -3.71
CA ALA A 49 9.33 11.24 -4.15
C ALA A 49 10.79 10.73 -4.15
N TRP A 50 11.17 9.95 -3.14
CA TRP A 50 12.49 9.34 -3.01
C TRP A 50 12.73 8.30 -4.09
N THR A 51 11.81 7.34 -4.24
CA THR A 51 11.95 6.27 -5.24
C THR A 51 11.92 6.81 -6.68
N ASP A 52 11.15 7.87 -6.94
CA ASP A 52 11.18 8.57 -8.23
C ASP A 52 12.53 9.26 -8.48
N ASN A 53 13.14 9.84 -7.43
CA ASN A 53 14.48 10.39 -7.51
C ASN A 53 15.53 9.30 -7.80
N VAL A 54 15.45 8.14 -7.16
CA VAL A 54 16.35 7.01 -7.44
C VAL A 54 16.16 6.50 -8.88
N ALA A 55 14.92 6.42 -9.37
CA ALA A 55 14.63 6.06 -10.76
C ALA A 55 15.15 7.11 -11.76
N LEU A 56 15.12 8.39 -11.39
CA LEU A 56 15.69 9.47 -12.19
C LEU A 56 17.20 9.32 -12.27
N LEU A 57 17.89 9.11 -11.14
CA LEU A 57 19.33 8.83 -11.12
C LEU A 57 19.67 7.63 -12.01
N ALA A 58 18.92 6.53 -11.92
CA ALA A 58 19.14 5.37 -12.80
C ALA A 58 19.06 5.71 -14.30
N ALA A 59 18.25 6.71 -14.67
CA ALA A 59 18.07 7.17 -16.04
C ALA A 59 19.11 8.21 -16.49
N THR A 60 19.65 9.02 -15.58
CA THR A 60 20.43 10.23 -15.93
C THR A 60 21.84 10.27 -15.34
N ASP A 61 22.10 9.56 -14.26
CA ASP A 61 23.34 9.60 -13.48
C ASP A 61 23.63 8.23 -12.83
N ILE A 62 24.37 7.38 -13.55
CA ILE A 62 24.66 6.02 -13.09
C ILE A 62 25.54 5.98 -11.83
N ASP A 63 26.43 6.97 -11.66
CA ASP A 63 27.32 7.05 -10.50
C ASP A 63 26.52 7.49 -9.27
N GLY A 64 25.67 8.53 -9.43
CA GLY A 64 24.73 8.94 -8.39
C GLY A 64 23.73 7.83 -8.03
N PHE A 65 23.26 7.06 -9.01
CA PHE A 65 22.45 5.87 -8.74
C PHE A 65 23.22 4.84 -7.90
N ALA A 66 24.46 4.52 -8.28
CA ALA A 66 25.29 3.56 -7.57
C ALA A 66 25.51 4.00 -6.11
N GLU A 67 25.82 5.28 -5.87
CA GLU A 67 25.94 5.87 -4.53
C GLU A 67 24.63 5.75 -3.75
N SER A 68 23.49 6.06 -4.37
CA SER A 68 22.18 6.01 -3.71
C SER A 68 21.82 4.62 -3.17
N ILE A 69 22.30 3.55 -3.82
CA ILE A 69 22.01 2.16 -3.42
C ILE A 69 23.13 1.50 -2.62
N GLN A 70 24.25 2.17 -2.33
CA GLN A 70 25.33 1.60 -1.50
C GLN A 70 24.80 1.15 -0.12
N HIS A 71 23.88 1.93 0.45
CA HIS A 71 23.25 1.62 1.74
C HIS A 71 22.26 0.45 1.68
N ALA A 72 21.72 0.12 0.50
CA ALA A 72 20.83 -1.03 0.34
C ALA A 72 21.55 -2.36 0.56
N ALA A 73 22.86 -2.42 0.29
CA ALA A 73 23.67 -3.62 0.50
C ALA A 73 24.00 -3.87 1.98
N THR A 74 24.10 -2.81 2.79
CA THR A 74 24.49 -2.90 4.21
C THR A 74 23.29 -2.98 5.15
N ASP A 75 22.13 -2.48 4.74
CA ASP A 75 20.86 -2.69 5.44
C ASP A 75 19.69 -2.79 4.45
N PRO A 76 19.44 -4.01 3.92
CA PRO A 76 18.37 -4.25 2.94
C PRO A 76 16.96 -4.00 3.47
N TYR A 77 16.76 -4.04 4.79
CA TYR A 77 15.44 -3.89 5.41
C TYR A 77 15.14 -2.43 5.75
N GLY A 78 16.10 -1.71 6.34
CA GLY A 78 15.90 -0.31 6.76
C GLY A 78 16.23 0.74 5.71
N PHE A 79 16.81 0.37 4.55
CA PHE A 79 17.13 1.34 3.50
C PHE A 79 15.89 2.04 2.91
N ILE A 80 14.78 1.33 2.76
CA ILE A 80 13.52 1.91 2.25
C ILE A 80 12.95 2.90 3.28
N ASP A 81 12.91 2.50 4.55
CA ASP A 81 12.46 3.37 5.64
C ASP A 81 13.32 4.63 5.76
N ARG A 82 14.65 4.50 5.64
CA ARG A 82 15.56 5.65 5.61
C ARG A 82 15.30 6.55 4.40
N GLY A 83 15.16 5.98 3.22
CA GLY A 83 14.88 6.77 2.00
C GLY A 83 13.59 7.59 2.13
N ALA A 84 12.52 6.99 2.65
CA ALA A 84 11.28 7.69 2.94
C ALA A 84 11.48 8.81 3.99
N ALA A 85 12.20 8.52 5.08
CA ALA A 85 12.46 9.49 6.14
C ALA A 85 13.33 10.67 5.69
N GLU A 86 14.38 10.44 4.89
CA GLU A 86 15.27 11.47 4.34
C GLU A 86 14.53 12.42 3.38
N PHE A 87 13.48 11.94 2.72
CA PHE A 87 12.67 12.74 1.82
C PHE A 87 11.49 13.45 2.51
N LEU A 88 11.29 13.28 3.81
CA LEU A 88 10.34 14.10 4.56
C LEU A 88 10.73 15.59 4.48
N ALA A 89 9.71 16.43 4.45
CA ALA A 89 9.83 17.89 4.44
C ALA A 89 8.48 18.49 4.91
N PRO A 90 8.42 19.79 5.21
CA PRO A 90 7.15 20.49 5.34
C PRO A 90 6.24 20.22 4.14
N VAL A 91 4.94 20.08 4.37
CA VAL A 91 3.96 19.63 3.35
C VAL A 91 4.07 20.37 2.00
N PRO A 92 4.18 21.71 1.96
CA PRO A 92 4.31 22.42 0.69
C PRO A 92 5.59 22.04 -0.08
N GLU A 93 6.69 21.85 0.64
CA GLU A 93 7.98 21.47 0.06
C GLU A 93 7.98 20.02 -0.42
N LEU A 94 7.38 19.11 0.36
CA LEU A 94 7.23 17.71 0.00
C LEU A 94 6.40 17.54 -1.27
N LEU A 95 5.26 18.23 -1.37
CA LEU A 95 4.43 18.22 -2.57
C LEU A 95 5.16 18.83 -3.77
N ALA A 96 5.86 19.95 -3.60
CA ALA A 96 6.65 20.56 -4.68
C ALA A 96 7.78 19.63 -5.16
N ARG A 97 8.46 18.94 -4.24
CA ARG A 97 9.48 17.94 -4.53
C ARG A 97 8.90 16.78 -5.31
N TRP A 98 7.79 16.19 -4.85
CA TRP A 98 7.16 15.07 -5.53
C TRP A 98 6.68 15.43 -6.95
N ARG A 99 6.01 16.59 -7.11
CA ARG A 99 5.55 17.10 -8.42
C ARG A 99 6.69 17.30 -9.41
N SER A 100 7.77 17.95 -8.96
CA SER A 100 8.91 18.24 -9.83
C SER A 100 9.69 16.95 -10.16
N GLY A 101 9.89 16.07 -9.17
CA GLY A 101 10.54 14.77 -9.34
C GLY A 101 9.86 13.87 -10.37
N ARG A 102 8.54 13.65 -10.22
CA ARG A 102 7.80 12.80 -11.17
C ARG A 102 7.76 13.38 -12.60
N THR A 103 7.73 14.72 -12.73
CA THR A 103 7.83 15.40 -14.03
C THR A 103 9.21 15.21 -14.67
N ALA A 104 10.27 15.33 -13.88
CA ALA A 104 11.64 15.11 -14.34
C ALA A 104 11.87 13.65 -14.74
N LEU A 105 11.37 12.70 -13.94
CA LEU A 105 11.44 11.27 -14.21
C LEU A 105 10.73 10.92 -15.53
N ALA A 106 9.50 11.39 -15.73
CA ALA A 106 8.75 11.13 -16.97
C ALA A 106 9.53 11.62 -18.21
N ARG A 107 10.11 12.82 -18.13
CA ARG A 107 10.97 13.36 -19.19
C ARG A 107 12.21 12.49 -19.41
N ALA A 108 12.91 12.09 -18.36
CA ALA A 108 14.09 11.25 -18.46
C ALA A 108 13.77 9.90 -19.11
N LEU A 109 12.70 9.23 -18.68
CA LEU A 109 12.25 7.95 -19.25
C LEU A 109 11.89 8.09 -20.74
N SER A 110 11.20 9.15 -21.14
CA SER A 110 10.88 9.41 -22.55
C SER A 110 12.13 9.59 -23.43
N GLY A 111 13.24 10.06 -22.85
CA GLY A 111 14.52 10.24 -23.53
C GLY A 111 15.40 8.99 -23.60
N VAL A 112 15.02 7.89 -22.93
CA VAL A 112 15.80 6.64 -22.95
C VAL A 112 15.74 6.02 -24.35
N PRO A 113 16.88 5.79 -25.03
CA PRO A 113 16.87 5.19 -26.36
C PRO A 113 16.25 3.79 -26.35
N ALA A 114 15.54 3.43 -27.43
CA ALA A 114 14.89 2.14 -27.55
C ALA A 114 15.91 0.99 -27.35
N GLY A 115 15.52 0.00 -26.54
CA GLY A 115 16.38 -1.16 -26.21
C GLY A 115 17.38 -0.92 -25.08
N VAL A 116 17.63 0.32 -24.67
CA VAL A 116 18.50 0.62 -23.53
C VAL A 116 17.84 0.19 -22.22
N LYS A 117 18.64 -0.41 -21.33
CA LYS A 117 18.21 -0.90 -20.02
C LYS A 117 18.91 -0.13 -18.91
N LEU A 118 18.09 0.48 -18.05
CA LEU A 118 18.48 1.21 -16.85
C LEU A 118 18.90 0.22 -15.76
N PRO A 119 19.93 0.54 -14.95
CA PRO A 119 20.25 -0.24 -13.76
C PRO A 119 19.11 -0.15 -12.74
N TRP A 120 18.79 -1.24 -12.05
CA TRP A 120 17.78 -1.22 -11.00
C TRP A 120 17.96 -2.40 -10.04
N TYR A 121 18.29 -2.17 -8.76
CA TYR A 121 18.42 -3.16 -7.68
C TYR A 121 18.73 -4.61 -8.12
N GLY A 122 19.99 -4.87 -8.53
CA GLY A 122 20.44 -6.20 -8.92
C GLY A 122 19.92 -6.72 -10.27
N THR A 123 19.13 -5.92 -10.99
CA THR A 123 18.61 -6.22 -12.33
C THR A 123 18.76 -5.01 -13.26
N ARG A 124 18.16 -5.10 -14.45
CA ARG A 124 18.05 -4.00 -15.41
C ARG A 124 16.64 -3.88 -15.95
N MET A 125 16.10 -2.67 -16.03
CA MET A 125 14.75 -2.39 -16.49
C MET A 125 14.76 -1.56 -17.77
N SER A 126 13.83 -1.80 -18.70
CA SER A 126 13.55 -0.81 -19.77
C SER A 126 12.77 0.36 -19.18
N ALA A 127 12.77 1.50 -19.87
CA ALA A 127 11.92 2.64 -19.52
C ALA A 127 10.44 2.25 -19.34
N THR A 128 9.91 1.37 -20.20
CA THR A 128 8.54 0.84 -20.06
C THR A 128 8.34 0.04 -18.77
N SER A 129 9.29 -0.80 -18.38
CA SER A 129 9.22 -1.57 -17.13
C SER A 129 9.31 -0.65 -15.91
N MET A 130 10.18 0.36 -15.98
CA MET A 130 10.30 1.38 -14.93
C MET A 130 8.99 2.15 -14.77
N ALA A 131 8.43 2.70 -15.85
CA ALA A 131 7.15 3.41 -15.81
C ALA A 131 6.01 2.53 -15.26
N THR A 132 5.95 1.26 -15.66
CA THR A 132 4.96 0.30 -15.14
C THR A 132 5.13 0.09 -13.63
N ALA A 133 6.37 -0.06 -13.14
CA ALA A 133 6.65 -0.19 -11.71
C ALA A 133 6.28 1.09 -10.93
N ARG A 134 6.47 2.27 -11.52
CA ARG A 134 6.08 3.56 -10.92
C ARG A 134 4.57 3.73 -10.83
N ILE A 135 3.81 3.28 -11.82
CA ILE A 135 2.34 3.24 -11.75
C ILE A 135 1.91 2.37 -10.57
N MET A 136 2.50 1.18 -10.46
CA MET A 136 2.20 0.24 -9.39
C MET A 136 2.48 0.81 -8.00
N GLU A 137 3.63 1.46 -7.82
CA GLU A 137 4.00 2.04 -6.54
C GLU A 137 3.11 3.22 -6.19
N THR A 138 2.85 4.12 -7.14
CA THR A 138 1.94 5.25 -6.94
C THR A 138 0.54 4.76 -6.54
N TRP A 139 0.03 3.73 -7.23
CA TRP A 139 -1.27 3.15 -6.91
C TRP A 139 -1.28 2.49 -5.52
N ALA A 140 -0.30 1.64 -5.21
CA ALA A 140 -0.26 0.88 -3.96
C ALA A 140 -0.09 1.79 -2.73
N HIS A 141 0.79 2.80 -2.81
CA HIS A 141 0.94 3.79 -1.75
C HIS A 141 -0.26 4.75 -1.68
N GLY A 142 -0.95 4.97 -2.80
CA GLY A 142 -2.23 5.67 -2.82
C GLY A 142 -3.34 4.93 -2.07
N GLU A 143 -3.38 3.59 -2.13
CA GLU A 143 -4.29 2.79 -1.30
C GLU A 143 -3.96 2.93 0.20
N ASP A 144 -2.67 2.90 0.58
CA ASP A 144 -2.27 3.10 1.99
C ASP A 144 -2.68 4.49 2.51
N VAL A 145 -2.55 5.53 1.69
CA VAL A 145 -3.03 6.89 2.01
C VAL A 145 -4.55 6.93 2.13
N ALA A 146 -5.27 6.33 1.19
CA ALA A 146 -6.73 6.32 1.22
C ALA A 146 -7.28 5.58 2.46
N ASP A 147 -6.70 4.43 2.80
CA ASP A 147 -7.03 3.70 4.03
C ASP A 147 -6.79 4.54 5.27
N ALA A 148 -5.63 5.22 5.34
CA ALA A 148 -5.30 6.08 6.47
C ALA A 148 -6.32 7.21 6.65
N LEU A 149 -6.89 7.71 5.55
CA LEU A 149 -7.89 8.78 5.50
C LEU A 149 -9.33 8.28 5.61
N GLY A 150 -9.59 6.97 5.54
CA GLY A 150 -10.93 6.39 5.49
C GLY A 150 -11.65 6.64 4.17
N HIS A 151 -10.90 6.82 3.08
CA HIS A 151 -11.43 7.06 1.73
C HIS A 151 -11.36 5.78 0.89
N THR A 152 -12.35 5.56 0.02
CA THR A 152 -12.32 4.50 -0.98
C THR A 152 -12.00 5.09 -2.34
N ARG A 153 -10.86 4.69 -2.92
CA ARG A 153 -10.46 5.15 -4.25
C ARG A 153 -11.30 4.47 -5.32
N THR A 154 -11.66 5.21 -6.36
CA THR A 154 -12.36 4.64 -7.53
C THR A 154 -11.36 3.83 -8.37
N PRO A 155 -11.59 2.52 -8.59
CA PRO A 155 -10.73 1.71 -9.46
C PRO A 155 -10.79 2.20 -10.91
N THR A 156 -9.67 2.11 -11.63
CA THR A 156 -9.60 2.52 -13.05
C THR A 156 -8.91 1.46 -13.91
N ALA A 157 -9.06 1.54 -15.23
CA ALA A 157 -8.38 0.64 -16.17
C ALA A 157 -6.84 0.60 -16.02
N ARG A 158 -6.22 1.61 -15.37
CA ARG A 158 -4.77 1.64 -15.07
C ARG A 158 -4.32 0.46 -14.19
N LEU A 159 -5.24 -0.16 -13.45
CA LEU A 159 -4.98 -1.40 -12.70
C LEU A 159 -4.45 -2.53 -13.59
N ARG A 160 -4.71 -2.50 -14.90
CA ARG A 160 -4.18 -3.48 -15.84
C ARG A 160 -2.64 -3.56 -15.82
N HIS A 161 -1.97 -2.45 -15.53
CA HIS A 161 -0.50 -2.40 -15.39
C HIS A 161 -0.01 -3.12 -14.13
N VAL A 162 -0.70 -2.92 -13.01
CA VAL A 162 -0.43 -3.62 -11.74
C VAL A 162 -0.72 -5.11 -11.88
N ALA A 163 -1.85 -5.45 -12.50
CA ALA A 163 -2.24 -6.83 -12.75
C ALA A 163 -1.23 -7.56 -13.65
N TYR A 164 -0.75 -6.88 -14.70
CA TYR A 164 0.28 -7.39 -15.58
C TYR A 164 1.59 -7.65 -14.82
N LEU A 165 2.02 -6.74 -13.93
CA LEU A 165 3.17 -6.98 -13.08
C LEU A 165 2.96 -8.20 -12.17
N GLY A 166 1.79 -8.32 -11.53
CA GLY A 166 1.43 -9.50 -10.74
C GLY A 166 1.63 -10.82 -11.46
N PHE A 167 1.13 -10.93 -12.69
CA PHE A 167 1.37 -12.10 -13.52
C PHE A 167 2.86 -12.29 -13.83
N ARG A 168 3.56 -11.23 -14.23
CA ARG A 168 4.97 -11.29 -14.64
C ARG A 168 5.93 -11.63 -13.49
N THR A 169 5.55 -11.34 -12.25
CA THR A 169 6.36 -11.60 -11.05
C THR A 169 5.90 -12.84 -10.29
N LEU A 170 5.06 -13.69 -10.87
CA LEU A 170 4.60 -14.92 -10.21
C LEU A 170 5.78 -15.76 -9.71
N GLY A 171 6.74 -16.08 -10.59
CA GLY A 171 7.94 -16.83 -10.21
C GLY A 171 8.86 -16.08 -9.24
N HIS A 172 8.84 -14.75 -9.25
CA HIS A 172 9.55 -13.92 -8.26
C HIS A 172 8.94 -14.11 -6.87
N GLY A 173 7.60 -14.14 -6.75
CA GLY A 173 6.91 -14.43 -5.48
C GLY A 173 7.35 -15.77 -4.88
N PHE A 174 7.38 -16.85 -5.67
CA PHE A 174 7.91 -18.15 -5.21
C PHE A 174 9.36 -18.04 -4.72
N ALA A 175 10.25 -17.46 -5.52
CA ALA A 175 11.66 -17.35 -5.19
C ALA A 175 11.91 -16.52 -3.91
N THR A 176 11.27 -15.36 -3.78
CA THR A 176 11.43 -14.46 -2.63
C THR A 176 10.88 -15.05 -1.33
N HIS A 177 9.92 -15.98 -1.41
CA HIS A 177 9.39 -16.73 -0.27
C HIS A 177 10.10 -18.09 -0.06
N GLY A 178 11.21 -18.36 -0.75
CA GLY A 178 11.99 -19.60 -0.59
C GLY A 178 11.26 -20.86 -1.08
N ARG A 179 10.25 -20.69 -1.94
CA ARG A 179 9.50 -21.80 -2.55
C ARG A 179 10.15 -22.21 -3.88
N PRO A 180 10.03 -23.48 -4.30
CA PRO A 180 10.44 -23.91 -5.63
C PRO A 180 9.72 -23.11 -6.72
N PHE A 181 10.39 -22.89 -7.84
CA PHE A 181 9.73 -22.31 -9.01
C PHE A 181 8.57 -23.23 -9.44
N PRO A 182 7.39 -22.68 -9.79
CA PRO A 182 6.24 -23.48 -10.16
C PRO A 182 6.52 -24.34 -11.39
N ASP A 183 6.17 -25.61 -11.31
CA ASP A 183 6.38 -26.61 -12.37
C ASP A 183 5.27 -26.60 -13.44
N ALA A 184 4.15 -25.92 -13.16
CA ALA A 184 3.02 -25.76 -14.06
C ALA A 184 2.65 -24.28 -14.29
N PRO A 185 2.21 -23.91 -15.51
CA PRO A 185 1.77 -22.54 -15.78
C PRO A 185 0.50 -22.19 -15.00
N VAL A 186 0.34 -20.89 -14.74
CA VAL A 186 -0.87 -20.31 -14.14
C VAL A 186 -1.51 -19.35 -15.13
N ARG A 187 -2.82 -19.46 -15.29
CA ARG A 187 -3.68 -18.54 -16.02
C ARG A 187 -4.29 -17.54 -15.04
N ILE A 188 -4.32 -16.26 -15.42
CA ILE A 188 -4.95 -15.19 -14.67
C ILE A 188 -6.10 -14.65 -15.50
N GLU A 189 -7.31 -14.56 -14.92
CA GLU A 189 -8.52 -14.04 -15.58
C GLU A 189 -9.24 -13.03 -14.68
N LEU A 190 -9.18 -11.75 -15.03
CA LEU A 190 -9.63 -10.66 -14.17
C LEU A 190 -10.71 -9.83 -14.83
N ARG A 191 -11.73 -9.48 -14.04
CA ARG A 191 -12.72 -8.48 -14.42
C ARG A 191 -12.19 -7.09 -14.11
N GLY A 192 -11.93 -6.31 -15.15
CA GLY A 192 -11.51 -4.91 -15.06
C GLY A 192 -12.63 -4.01 -14.49
N PRO A 193 -12.28 -2.79 -14.02
CA PRO A 193 -13.26 -1.87 -13.42
C PRO A 193 -14.42 -1.47 -14.35
N ASP A 194 -14.16 -1.42 -15.66
CA ASP A 194 -15.15 -1.05 -16.68
C ASP A 194 -15.95 -2.27 -17.22
N GLY A 195 -15.75 -3.45 -16.62
CA GLY A 195 -16.42 -4.70 -17.01
C GLY A 195 -15.66 -5.54 -18.04
N ASP A 196 -14.61 -4.99 -18.65
CA ASP A 196 -13.73 -5.72 -19.57
C ASP A 196 -13.05 -6.93 -18.89
N GLU A 197 -12.82 -7.99 -19.65
CA GLU A 197 -12.09 -9.17 -19.17
C GLU A 197 -10.61 -9.08 -19.58
N TRP A 198 -9.71 -9.30 -18.62
CA TRP A 198 -8.26 -9.32 -18.84
C TRP A 198 -7.73 -10.71 -18.58
N SER A 199 -6.88 -11.22 -19.47
CA SER A 199 -6.27 -12.52 -19.25
C SER A 199 -4.78 -12.56 -19.54
N PHE A 200 -4.06 -13.32 -18.71
CA PHE A 200 -2.61 -13.50 -18.82
C PHE A 200 -2.23 -14.97 -18.64
N GLY A 201 -1.24 -15.45 -19.39
CA GLY A 201 -0.81 -16.85 -19.36
C GLY A 201 -1.60 -17.77 -20.31
N PRO A 202 -1.19 -19.05 -20.43
CA PRO A 202 -1.77 -20.01 -21.36
C PRO A 202 -3.25 -20.30 -21.07
N ALA A 203 -4.09 -20.36 -22.10
CA ALA A 203 -5.54 -20.59 -21.94
C ALA A 203 -5.87 -22.02 -21.48
N ASP A 204 -4.94 -22.96 -21.66
CA ASP A 204 -5.03 -24.37 -21.30
C ASP A 204 -4.33 -24.68 -19.96
N ALA A 205 -3.90 -23.67 -19.20
CA ALA A 205 -3.28 -23.88 -17.90
C ALA A 205 -4.28 -24.50 -16.92
N VAL A 206 -3.87 -25.57 -16.24
CA VAL A 206 -4.68 -26.26 -15.22
C VAL A 206 -4.76 -25.50 -13.91
N ASN A 207 -3.86 -24.52 -13.71
CA ASN A 207 -3.90 -23.61 -12.58
C ASN A 207 -4.50 -22.27 -13.04
N LEU A 208 -5.54 -21.79 -12.37
CA LEU A 208 -6.27 -20.58 -12.71
C LEU A 208 -6.46 -19.71 -11.46
N VAL A 209 -6.21 -18.42 -11.59
CA VAL A 209 -6.67 -17.40 -10.65
C VAL A 209 -7.67 -16.52 -11.37
N SER A 210 -8.84 -16.31 -10.75
CA SER A 210 -9.88 -15.44 -11.30
C SER A 210 -10.53 -14.54 -10.26
N GLY A 211 -11.09 -13.40 -10.68
CA GLY A 211 -11.83 -12.50 -9.80
C GLY A 211 -11.77 -11.02 -10.23
N PRO A 212 -12.16 -10.08 -9.36
CA PRO A 212 -12.03 -8.64 -9.64
C PRO A 212 -10.56 -8.23 -9.79
N ALA A 213 -10.27 -7.37 -10.77
CA ALA A 213 -8.92 -6.86 -10.97
C ALA A 213 -8.40 -6.04 -9.78
N LEU A 214 -9.29 -5.29 -9.10
CA LEU A 214 -8.96 -4.55 -7.89
C LEU A 214 -8.42 -5.48 -6.81
N ASP A 215 -9.17 -6.54 -6.52
CA ASP A 215 -8.83 -7.52 -5.49
C ASP A 215 -7.49 -8.19 -5.80
N PHE A 216 -7.27 -8.57 -7.06
CA PHE A 216 -5.99 -9.09 -7.50
C PHE A 216 -4.85 -8.10 -7.23
N CYS A 217 -5.01 -6.83 -7.64
CA CYS A 217 -3.99 -5.79 -7.45
C CYS A 217 -3.70 -5.55 -5.96
N LEU A 218 -4.74 -5.54 -5.11
CA LEU A 218 -4.63 -5.42 -3.66
C LEU A 218 -3.88 -6.60 -3.04
N LEU A 219 -4.09 -7.82 -3.52
CA LEU A 219 -3.37 -9.01 -3.04
C LEU A 219 -1.90 -8.94 -3.42
N VAL A 220 -1.60 -8.77 -4.71
CA VAL A 220 -0.23 -8.90 -5.21
C VAL A 220 0.69 -7.76 -4.73
N THR A 221 0.10 -6.63 -4.31
CA THR A 221 0.78 -5.51 -3.61
C THR A 221 0.78 -5.66 -2.09
N GLN A 222 0.22 -6.73 -1.52
CA GLN A 222 0.10 -6.98 -0.08
C GLN A 222 -0.68 -5.87 0.69
N ARG A 223 -1.67 -5.25 0.04
CA ARG A 223 -2.56 -4.26 0.67
C ARG A 223 -3.79 -4.89 1.30
N ARG A 224 -4.11 -6.14 0.97
CA ARG A 224 -5.18 -6.94 1.60
C ARG A 224 -4.74 -8.38 1.80
N HIS A 225 -5.36 -9.05 2.76
CA HIS A 225 -5.21 -10.49 2.96
C HIS A 225 -6.09 -11.25 1.96
N ARG A 226 -5.65 -12.42 1.47
CA ARG A 226 -6.41 -13.24 0.49
C ARG A 226 -7.85 -13.54 0.91
N ALA A 227 -8.08 -13.73 2.22
CA ALA A 227 -9.41 -14.06 2.76
C ALA A 227 -10.42 -12.92 2.67
N ASP A 228 -9.96 -11.68 2.47
CA ASP A 228 -10.82 -10.50 2.35
C ASP A 228 -11.15 -10.17 0.89
N LEU A 229 -10.80 -11.06 -0.05
CA LEU A 229 -10.83 -10.81 -1.48
C LEU A 229 -11.67 -11.86 -2.21
N ALA A 230 -12.37 -11.44 -3.25
CA ALA A 230 -13.19 -12.29 -4.12
C ALA A 230 -12.34 -12.97 -5.22
N LEU A 231 -11.17 -13.47 -4.85
CA LEU A 231 -10.29 -14.22 -5.74
C LEU A 231 -10.53 -15.73 -5.60
N VAL A 232 -10.61 -16.41 -6.73
CA VAL A 232 -10.79 -17.86 -6.81
C VAL A 232 -9.55 -18.48 -7.42
N ALA A 233 -8.98 -19.47 -6.73
CA ALA A 233 -7.92 -20.32 -7.25
C ALA A 233 -8.47 -21.70 -7.63
N VAL A 234 -8.03 -22.20 -8.78
CA VAL A 234 -8.21 -23.59 -9.22
C VAL A 234 -6.83 -24.16 -9.48
N GLY A 235 -6.53 -25.33 -8.92
CA GLY A 235 -5.23 -25.99 -9.03
C GLY A 235 -4.25 -25.59 -7.92
N PRO A 236 -3.32 -26.49 -7.54
CA PRO A 236 -2.48 -26.33 -6.36
C PRO A 236 -1.48 -25.17 -6.48
N VAL A 237 -0.95 -24.90 -7.68
CA VAL A 237 0.04 -23.84 -7.88
C VAL A 237 -0.63 -22.46 -7.78
N ALA A 238 -1.86 -22.32 -8.31
CA ALA A 238 -2.62 -21.08 -8.18
C ALA A 238 -2.96 -20.81 -6.71
N ASP A 239 -3.41 -21.83 -5.96
CA ASP A 239 -3.79 -21.66 -4.56
C ASP A 239 -2.59 -21.31 -3.67
N GLU A 240 -1.46 -22.00 -3.84
CA GLU A 240 -0.21 -21.67 -3.13
C GLU A 240 0.26 -20.25 -3.48
N TRP A 241 0.20 -19.87 -4.76
CA TRP A 241 0.69 -18.58 -5.19
C TRP A 241 -0.09 -17.41 -4.56
N LEU A 242 -1.40 -17.54 -4.33
CA LEU A 242 -2.18 -16.49 -3.67
C LEU A 242 -1.74 -16.24 -2.21
N ASP A 243 -1.08 -17.19 -1.54
CA ASP A 243 -0.52 -16.99 -0.19
C ASP A 243 0.78 -16.16 -0.18
N ILE A 244 1.49 -16.14 -1.30
CA ILE A 244 2.86 -15.60 -1.39
C ILE A 244 2.98 -14.53 -2.48
N ALA A 245 1.85 -14.01 -2.96
CA ALA A 245 1.83 -13.05 -4.05
C ALA A 245 2.57 -11.75 -3.65
N GLN A 246 3.58 -11.40 -4.44
CA GLN A 246 4.39 -10.20 -4.24
C GLN A 246 4.91 -9.68 -5.59
N ILE A 247 4.78 -8.37 -5.82
CA ILE A 247 5.23 -7.73 -7.07
C ILE A 247 6.36 -6.71 -6.90
N PHE A 248 6.67 -6.35 -5.66
CA PHE A 248 7.73 -5.40 -5.34
C PHE A 248 9.05 -6.12 -5.02
N ALA A 249 10.15 -5.39 -5.22
CA ALA A 249 11.48 -5.84 -4.83
C ALA A 249 11.65 -5.72 -3.31
N GLY A 250 12.40 -6.66 -2.72
CA GLY A 250 12.63 -6.70 -1.28
C GLY A 250 12.12 -8.00 -0.65
N PRO A 251 12.47 -8.23 0.62
CA PRO A 251 12.04 -9.40 1.36
C PRO A 251 10.52 -9.40 1.59
N PRO A 252 9.90 -10.55 1.85
CA PRO A 252 8.49 -10.63 2.23
C PRO A 252 8.17 -9.72 3.42
N GLY A 253 7.13 -8.91 3.29
CA GLY A 253 6.56 -8.19 4.42
C GLY A 253 5.80 -9.14 5.35
N ALA A 254 5.38 -8.64 6.52
CA ALA A 254 4.48 -9.38 7.42
C ALA A 254 3.08 -9.62 6.82
N GLY A 255 2.78 -9.03 5.65
CA GLY A 255 1.48 -9.10 5.01
C GLY A 255 0.39 -8.34 5.78
N ARG A 256 -0.86 -8.69 5.51
CA ARG A 256 -2.04 -8.15 6.19
C ARG A 256 -2.73 -9.27 6.93
N GLU A 257 -3.20 -9.01 8.13
CA GLU A 257 -4.10 -9.92 8.84
C GLU A 257 -5.50 -9.90 8.21
N PRO A 258 -6.22 -11.04 8.19
CA PRO A 258 -7.62 -11.07 7.77
C PRO A 258 -8.47 -10.14 8.63
N ARG A 259 -9.38 -9.36 8.02
CA ARG A 259 -10.25 -8.44 8.78
C ARG A 259 -11.18 -9.16 9.76
N THR A 260 -11.50 -10.43 9.52
CA THR A 260 -12.37 -11.25 10.38
C THR A 260 -11.65 -11.86 11.60
N GLY A 261 -10.37 -11.57 11.81
CA GLY A 261 -9.56 -12.13 12.91
C GLY A 261 -9.61 -11.38 14.24
N ARG A 262 -10.38 -10.29 14.37
CA ARG A 262 -10.47 -9.50 15.62
C ARG A 262 -11.91 -9.48 16.15
N GLU A 263 -12.06 -10.05 17.36
CA GLU A 263 -13.27 -10.20 18.21
C GLU A 263 -14.09 -11.49 18.06
N VAL A 264 -13.63 -12.56 18.75
CA VAL A 264 -14.51 -13.29 19.67
C VAL A 264 -14.07 -12.92 21.07
N GLY A 265 -14.63 -11.82 21.59
CA GLY A 265 -14.62 -11.57 23.03
C GLY A 265 -15.43 -12.67 23.69
N ASP A 266 -14.77 -13.53 24.47
CA ASP A 266 -15.39 -14.61 25.24
C ASP A 266 -16.33 -14.01 26.28
N GLY A 267 -17.59 -13.81 25.87
CA GLY A 267 -18.71 -13.52 26.74
C GLY A 267 -19.03 -14.74 27.59
N ARG A 268 -18.18 -15.07 28.55
CA ARG A 268 -18.53 -15.99 29.63
C ARG A 268 -18.97 -15.20 30.85
N ALA A 269 -20.28 -15.03 30.91
CA ALA A 269 -21.00 -14.91 32.18
C ALA A 269 -20.69 -16.16 33.02
N SER A 270 -19.94 -15.99 34.10
CA SER A 270 -19.91 -16.95 35.21
C SER A 270 -20.74 -16.38 36.35
N GLY A 271 -22.03 -16.72 36.33
CA GLY A 271 -22.87 -16.68 37.52
C GLY A 271 -22.39 -17.75 38.51
N GLY A 272 -21.91 -17.32 39.67
CA GLY A 272 -21.70 -18.16 40.85
C GLY A 272 -22.53 -17.59 41.99
N GLY A 273 -23.63 -18.26 42.31
CA GLY A 273 -24.52 -17.87 43.39
C GLY A 273 -23.92 -18.13 44.77
N HIS A 274 -24.27 -17.28 45.74
CA HIS A 274 -24.28 -17.63 47.15
C HIS A 274 -25.56 -17.10 47.81
N GLU A 275 -26.29 -18.03 48.43
CA GLU A 275 -27.50 -17.81 49.21
C GLU A 275 -27.21 -17.39 50.67
N PHE A 276 -28.10 -16.52 51.18
CA PHE A 276 -28.69 -16.41 52.53
C PHE A 276 -27.85 -16.26 53.82
N ASN A 277 -27.98 -15.09 54.47
CA ASN A 277 -28.70 -14.79 55.74
C ASN A 277 -28.38 -13.32 56.12
N GLY A 278 -29.20 -12.42 56.67
CA GLY A 278 -30.39 -12.49 57.50
C GLY A 278 -30.22 -11.52 58.69
N ALA A 279 -31.08 -10.49 58.79
CA ALA A 279 -31.47 -9.68 59.97
C ALA A 279 -30.76 -8.35 60.37
N GLY A 280 -31.61 -7.32 60.60
CA GLY A 280 -31.40 -6.12 61.47
C GLY A 280 -31.49 -4.76 60.76
N ARG A 281 -32.65 -4.07 60.59
CA ARG A 281 -33.31 -3.10 61.51
C ARG A 281 -32.32 -2.08 62.14
N GLU A 282 -32.43 -0.74 62.04
CA GLU A 282 -33.55 0.22 62.14
C GLU A 282 -33.19 1.64 61.57
N PRO A 283 -34.15 2.61 61.52
CA PRO A 283 -34.08 3.85 60.72
C PRO A 283 -34.01 5.18 61.52
N GLY A 284 -33.78 6.29 60.81
CA GLY A 284 -34.01 7.67 61.27
C GLY A 284 -32.95 8.63 60.70
N GLY A 285 -33.22 9.81 60.15
CA GLY A 285 -34.42 10.62 60.04
C GLY A 285 -34.00 12.11 60.14
N SER A 286 -34.50 12.94 59.21
CA SER A 286 -34.62 14.43 59.26
C SER A 286 -33.36 15.29 59.04
N ARG A 287 -33.35 16.13 57.98
CA ARG A 287 -33.68 17.61 57.92
C ARG A 287 -32.50 18.48 58.41
N GLU A 288 -32.04 19.56 57.77
CA GLU A 288 -32.64 20.57 56.86
C GLU A 288 -31.49 21.38 56.15
N PRO A 289 -31.82 22.34 55.23
CA PRO A 289 -30.88 22.96 54.28
C PRO A 289 -30.47 24.41 54.63
N GLY A 290 -29.39 24.88 54.00
CA GLY A 290 -29.06 26.28 53.76
C GLY A 290 -28.07 26.32 52.60
N GLY A 291 -28.23 27.06 51.51
CA GLY A 291 -28.82 28.38 51.34
C GLY A 291 -27.66 29.34 51.01
N GLY A 292 -27.59 29.85 49.79
CA GLY A 292 -26.66 30.94 49.46
C GLY A 292 -26.19 30.96 48.00
N ALA A 293 -26.85 31.81 47.21
CA ALA A 293 -26.48 32.19 45.85
C ALA A 293 -25.28 33.16 45.83
N GLY A 294 -24.60 33.27 44.69
CA GLY A 294 -23.59 34.32 44.47
C GLY A 294 -22.84 34.17 43.15
N SER A 295 -23.24 34.95 42.15
CA SER A 295 -22.81 34.96 40.75
C SER A 295 -21.36 35.44 40.48
N GLU A 296 -20.81 34.93 39.37
CA GLU A 296 -19.85 35.45 38.35
C GLU A 296 -19.35 36.93 38.39
N PRO A 297 -18.43 37.39 37.47
CA PRO A 297 -17.21 36.79 36.89
C PRO A 297 -16.03 37.82 36.84
N GLY A 298 -14.84 37.44 36.35
CA GLY A 298 -13.83 38.43 35.93
C GLY A 298 -12.38 37.96 35.75
N ARG A 299 -11.98 37.71 34.49
CA ARG A 299 -10.59 37.84 33.97
C ARG A 299 -10.33 39.31 33.56
N PRO A 300 -9.13 39.73 33.10
CA PRO A 300 -7.76 39.20 33.26
C PRO A 300 -6.73 40.26 33.72
N GLN A 301 -5.51 39.83 34.08
CA GLN A 301 -4.21 40.26 33.52
C GLN A 301 -3.19 39.15 33.77
#